data_AF-A0A6J4XF11-F1
#
_entry.id   AF-A0A6J4XF11-F1
#
_cell.length_a   1.000
_cell.length_b   1.000
_cell.length_c   1.000
_cell.angle_alpha   90.00
_cell.angle_beta   90.00
_cell.angle_gamma   90.00
#
_symmetry.space_group_name_H-M   'P 1'
#
loop_
_entity.id
_entity.type
_entity.pdbx_description
1 polymer ?
#
loop_
_entity_poly.entity_id
_entity_poly.type
_entity_poly.pdbx_seq_one_letter_code
_entity_poly.pdbx_strand_id
1 'polypeptide(L)'
;MRLFLKLVGKILKSILVIVLVGLAIGIAWFPWRPSALRQQPRIVETESSVSLPEDVAALGLYAQYFKGFDLSPGRYTIEKLELQASWISDNLVQTYNGLLDIPLHPEDIPALKDLSLFRGFVNLTRLRDMSGQIVGIGSQVETIAFSSNPLKHVINADTDWTFVIPGRGVLFLSQEEGGPDLGALQDMAKKTGQELKGEWRINHTLGPLPNRWGIIHGGTGDFEGVVGVFQEYNIVHGVPPKGDIDANSEYKLTYIRPSNARSGPGQKLPEDVAKYNLPPTSLLRLDFDRPYEVKHRRFHLEMPRDAIYQTRGEQRTDAVIPASMPTYKAISLRKVTSLLAKIRDETGTVIGLAGATTVHADDRKYAQWTLTLPGEGTLHVLPDSESVPGGEAPAVLSSGGGIVSGTGIYADVTGTVKERVHNTSDGWRVELELTFVRNR
;
A
#
# COMPACT_ATOMS: atom_id res chain seq x y z
N MET A 1 -6.96 -53.52 35.28
CA MET A 1 -7.47 -52.99 33.99
C MET A 1 -7.92 -51.51 34.05
N ARG A 2 -8.84 -51.11 34.94
CA ARG A 2 -9.37 -49.73 35.00
C ARG A 2 -8.31 -48.65 35.33
N LEU A 3 -7.37 -48.95 36.23
CA LEU A 3 -6.23 -48.06 36.54
C LEU A 3 -5.26 -47.92 35.36
N PHE A 4 -4.97 -49.01 34.66
CA PHE A 4 -4.08 -49.03 33.49
C PHE A 4 -4.63 -48.16 32.35
N LEU A 5 -5.93 -48.27 32.04
CA LEU A 5 -6.58 -47.44 31.02
C LEU A 5 -6.57 -45.94 31.38
N LYS A 6 -6.74 -45.59 32.67
CA LYS A 6 -6.62 -44.20 33.13
C LYS A 6 -5.21 -43.65 32.97
N LEU A 7 -4.18 -44.46 33.24
CA LEU A 7 -2.79 -44.06 33.10
C LEU A 7 -2.42 -43.83 31.63
N VAL A 8 -2.78 -44.78 30.74
CA VAL A 8 -2.56 -44.67 29.29
C VAL A 8 -3.25 -43.42 28.74
N GLY A 9 -4.49 -43.13 29.16
CA GLY A 9 -5.21 -41.92 28.76
C GLY A 9 -4.52 -40.62 29.19
N LYS A 10 -3.91 -40.57 30.39
CA LYS A 10 -3.13 -39.40 30.84
C LYS A 10 -1.84 -39.23 30.04
N ILE A 11 -1.15 -40.32 29.73
CA ILE A 11 0.08 -40.30 28.94
C ILE A 11 -0.21 -39.81 27.52
N LEU A 12 -1.24 -40.35 26.86
CA LEU A 12 -1.63 -39.93 25.51
C LEU A 12 -2.02 -38.45 25.46
N LYS A 13 -2.76 -37.94 26.46
CA LYS A 13 -3.07 -36.51 26.56
C LYS A 13 -1.82 -35.66 26.71
N SER A 14 -0.87 -36.10 27.53
CA SER A 14 0.38 -35.35 27.75
C SER A 14 1.25 -35.33 26.49
N ILE A 15 1.36 -36.46 25.79
CA ILE A 15 2.05 -36.53 24.50
C ILE A 15 1.38 -35.62 23.47
N LEU A 16 0.05 -35.65 23.36
CA LEU A 16 -0.68 -34.78 22.43
C LEU A 16 -0.43 -33.29 22.74
N VAL A 17 -0.46 -32.89 24.02
CA VAL A 17 -0.15 -31.51 24.43
C VAL A 17 1.29 -31.14 24.06
N ILE A 18 2.28 -32.01 24.32
CA ILE A 18 3.68 -31.76 23.96
C ILE A 18 3.85 -31.64 22.45
N VAL A 19 3.20 -32.50 21.66
CA VAL A 19 3.24 -32.44 20.19
C VAL A 19 2.61 -31.14 19.70
N LEU A 20 1.44 -30.75 20.23
CA LEU A 20 0.77 -29.51 19.84
C LEU A 20 1.58 -28.27 20.24
N VAL A 21 2.18 -28.25 21.43
CA VAL A 21 3.06 -27.17 21.89
C VAL A 21 4.35 -27.13 21.06
N GLY A 22 4.96 -28.29 20.78
CA GLY A 22 6.14 -28.39 19.93
C GLY A 22 5.86 -27.94 18.49
N LEU A 23 4.68 -28.27 17.95
CA LEU A 23 4.23 -27.80 16.63
C LEU A 23 3.95 -26.30 16.66
N ALA A 24 3.31 -25.77 17.71
CA ALA A 24 3.06 -24.34 17.86
C ALA A 24 4.35 -23.53 18.01
N ILE A 25 5.30 -23.99 18.84
CA ILE A 25 6.64 -23.39 18.97
C ILE A 25 7.39 -23.52 17.65
N GLY A 26 7.34 -24.69 17.01
CA GLY A 26 7.93 -24.94 15.69
C GLY A 26 7.43 -23.95 14.64
N ILE A 27 6.11 -23.78 14.52
CA ILE A 27 5.47 -22.81 13.61
C ILE A 27 5.84 -21.38 14.00
N ALA A 28 5.90 -21.06 15.29
CA ALA A 28 6.25 -19.73 15.77
C ALA A 28 7.73 -19.38 15.58
N TRP A 29 8.64 -20.35 15.62
CA TRP A 29 10.09 -20.11 15.49
C TRP A 29 10.64 -20.47 14.12
N PHE A 30 9.84 -21.05 13.24
CA PHE A 30 10.30 -21.42 11.90
C PHE A 30 10.64 -20.16 11.09
N PRO A 31 11.80 -20.11 10.42
CA PRO A 31 12.17 -18.99 9.55
C PRO A 31 11.21 -18.83 8.36
N TRP A 32 10.36 -19.83 8.10
CA TRP A 32 9.30 -19.82 7.10
C TRP A 32 7.91 -19.56 7.71
N ARG A 33 7.80 -18.74 8.78
CA ARG A 33 6.48 -18.25 9.21
C ARG A 33 5.69 -17.87 7.96
N PRO A 34 4.53 -18.51 7.71
CA PRO A 34 3.70 -18.19 6.56
C PRO A 34 3.57 -16.67 6.48
N SER A 35 3.70 -16.08 5.29
CA SER A 35 3.56 -14.62 5.11
C SER A 35 2.29 -14.08 5.78
N ALA A 36 1.22 -14.88 5.79
CA ALA A 36 -0.01 -14.65 6.54
C ALA A 36 0.15 -14.31 8.03
N LEU A 37 1.20 -14.81 8.69
CA LEU A 37 1.47 -14.60 10.12
C LEU A 37 2.56 -13.55 10.38
N ARG A 38 3.21 -13.03 9.34
CA ARG A 38 4.18 -11.96 9.49
C ARG A 38 3.42 -10.65 9.75
N GLN A 39 3.96 -9.84 10.65
CA GLN A 39 3.53 -8.46 10.82
C GLN A 39 4.48 -7.58 10.03
N GLN A 40 3.98 -6.47 9.51
CA GLN A 40 4.86 -5.50 8.90
C GLN A 40 5.83 -4.99 9.98
N PRO A 41 7.13 -4.89 9.69
CA PRO A 41 8.04 -4.22 10.60
C PRO A 41 7.52 -2.81 10.87
N ARG A 42 7.42 -2.45 12.15
CA ARG A 42 7.06 -1.08 12.52
C ARG A 42 8.09 -0.11 11.93
N ILE A 43 7.63 1.05 11.52
CA ILE A 43 8.52 2.16 11.19
C ILE A 43 9.10 2.64 12.52
N VAL A 44 10.40 2.43 12.73
CA VAL A 44 11.09 2.82 13.95
C VAL A 44 11.85 4.11 13.69
N GLU A 45 11.78 5.03 14.64
CA GLU A 45 12.63 6.21 14.67
C GLU A 45 14.10 5.77 14.70
N THR A 46 14.89 6.23 13.73
CA THR A 46 16.34 6.08 13.81
C THR A 46 16.87 7.26 14.61
N GLU A 47 17.66 7.01 15.65
CA GLU A 47 18.32 8.08 16.38
C GLU A 47 19.08 9.00 15.41
N SER A 48 18.72 10.28 15.42
CA SER A 48 19.31 11.29 14.57
C SER A 48 19.48 12.57 15.37
N SER A 49 20.66 13.17 15.25
CA SER A 49 21.01 14.45 15.88
C SER A 49 20.67 15.66 15.01
N VAL A 50 19.93 15.49 13.92
CA VAL A 50 19.60 16.57 13.00
C VAL A 50 18.60 17.53 13.66
N SER A 51 19.04 18.75 13.94
CA SER A 51 18.14 19.83 14.35
C SER A 51 17.27 20.25 13.17
N LEU A 52 15.96 20.06 13.30
CA LEU A 52 14.97 20.46 12.29
C LEU A 52 14.46 21.89 12.57
N PRO A 53 14.09 22.66 11.53
CA PRO A 53 13.29 23.87 11.70
C PRO A 53 12.00 23.58 12.50
N GLU A 54 11.51 24.54 13.28
CA GLU A 54 10.36 24.35 14.19
C GLU A 54 9.08 23.90 13.46
N ASP A 55 8.80 24.48 12.30
CA ASP A 55 7.65 24.14 11.46
C ASP A 55 7.75 22.73 10.85
N VAL A 56 8.97 22.29 10.51
CA VAL A 56 9.24 20.91 10.07
C VAL A 56 9.14 19.94 11.24
N ALA A 57 9.71 20.29 12.39
CA ALA A 57 9.64 19.48 13.61
C ALA A 57 8.20 19.30 14.11
N ALA A 58 7.34 20.32 13.92
CA ALA A 58 5.91 20.25 14.24
C ALA A 58 5.16 19.19 13.43
N LEU A 59 5.72 18.72 12.30
CA LEU A 59 5.15 17.59 11.57
C LEU A 59 5.35 16.25 12.29
N GLY A 60 6.28 16.17 13.26
CA GLY A 60 6.55 14.93 14.00
C GLY A 60 7.06 13.77 13.14
N LEU A 61 7.59 14.08 11.94
CA LEU A 61 8.24 13.10 11.07
C LEU A 61 9.59 12.69 11.64
N TYR A 62 9.94 11.41 11.45
CA TYR A 62 11.26 10.93 11.83
C TYR A 62 12.36 11.54 10.94
N ALA A 63 13.49 11.90 11.54
CA ALA A 63 14.54 12.65 10.87
C ALA A 63 15.11 11.95 9.62
N GLN A 64 15.06 10.62 9.53
CA GLN A 64 15.51 9.89 8.34
C GLN A 64 14.77 10.28 7.07
N TYR A 65 13.52 10.74 7.16
CA TYR A 65 12.74 11.19 5.99
C TYR A 65 13.26 12.49 5.38
N PHE A 66 14.05 13.27 6.13
CA PHE A 66 14.64 14.52 5.66
C PHE A 66 16.08 14.36 5.17
N LYS A 67 16.57 13.13 5.07
CA LYS A 67 17.94 12.90 4.59
C LYS A 67 18.13 13.47 3.19
N GLY A 68 19.13 14.34 3.04
CA GLY A 68 19.44 15.02 1.79
C GLY A 68 18.61 16.28 1.50
N PHE A 69 17.67 16.66 2.37
CA PHE A 69 16.86 17.86 2.19
C PHE A 69 17.64 19.09 2.68
N ASP A 70 17.59 20.18 1.90
CA ASP A 70 18.03 21.50 2.34
C ASP A 70 16.85 22.20 3.04
N LEU A 71 16.77 22.03 4.36
CA LEU A 71 15.72 22.61 5.20
C LEU A 71 16.10 23.99 5.76
N SER A 72 17.06 24.69 5.15
CA SER A 72 17.34 26.07 5.58
C SER A 72 16.19 27.02 5.20
N PRO A 73 15.95 28.11 5.95
CA PRO A 73 14.83 29.01 5.69
C PRO A 73 14.77 29.50 4.24
N GLY A 74 13.62 29.34 3.59
CA GLY A 74 13.40 29.70 2.18
C GLY A 74 13.89 28.66 1.16
N ARG A 75 14.37 27.49 1.61
CA ARG A 75 14.80 26.37 0.75
C ARG A 75 13.82 25.21 0.71
N TYR A 76 12.68 25.37 1.36
CA TYR A 76 11.54 24.45 1.28
C TYR A 76 10.22 25.21 1.40
N THR A 77 9.14 24.56 0.98
CA THR A 77 7.75 24.98 1.22
C THR A 77 7.00 23.88 1.96
N ILE A 78 6.02 24.28 2.77
CA ILE A 78 5.04 23.36 3.36
C ILE A 78 3.72 23.58 2.63
N GLU A 79 3.21 22.54 2.00
CA GLU A 79 1.97 22.56 1.24
C GLU A 79 0.92 21.69 1.93
N LYS A 80 -0.35 22.03 1.71
CA LYS A 80 -1.50 21.28 2.20
C LYS A 80 -2.37 20.84 1.04
N LEU A 81 -2.88 19.62 1.14
CA LEU A 81 -3.86 19.07 0.21
C LEU A 81 -4.95 18.39 1.03
N GLU A 82 -6.19 18.79 0.81
CA GLU A 82 -7.37 18.16 1.41
C GLU A 82 -8.18 17.47 0.32
N LEU A 83 -8.53 16.23 0.57
CA LEU A 83 -9.33 15.40 -0.32
C LEU A 83 -10.45 14.73 0.47
N GLN A 84 -11.47 14.25 -0.22
CA GLN A 84 -12.55 13.47 0.38
C GLN A 84 -13.02 12.35 -0.54
N ALA A 85 -13.67 11.34 0.02
CA ALA A 85 -14.32 10.27 -0.72
C ALA A 85 -15.54 9.74 0.02
N SER A 86 -16.65 9.54 -0.70
CA SER A 86 -17.84 8.85 -0.16
C SER A 86 -17.66 7.33 -0.20
N TRP A 87 -17.91 6.65 0.92
CA TRP A 87 -17.82 5.19 1.04
C TRP A 87 -18.83 4.43 0.17
N ILE A 88 -19.88 5.12 -0.27
CA ILE A 88 -20.93 4.54 -1.11
C ILE A 88 -20.73 4.94 -2.57
N SER A 89 -20.66 6.25 -2.86
CA SER A 89 -20.71 6.72 -4.25
C SER A 89 -19.34 6.77 -4.94
N ASP A 90 -18.25 6.87 -4.17
CA ASP A 90 -16.89 6.95 -4.70
C ASP A 90 -16.15 5.60 -4.61
N ASN A 91 -16.62 4.67 -3.79
CA ASN A 91 -16.09 3.31 -3.70
C ASN A 91 -16.31 2.55 -5.01
N LEU A 92 -15.22 2.15 -5.66
CA LEU A 92 -15.20 1.42 -6.92
C LEU A 92 -14.92 -0.05 -6.71
N VAL A 93 -14.06 -0.34 -5.74
CA VAL A 93 -13.62 -1.68 -5.39
C VAL A 93 -13.54 -1.79 -3.89
N GLN A 94 -14.09 -2.86 -3.35
CA GLN A 94 -13.87 -3.30 -1.99
C GLN A 94 -13.81 -4.82 -1.96
N THR A 95 -12.68 -5.39 -1.59
CA THR A 95 -12.54 -6.84 -1.45
C THR A 95 -11.63 -7.25 -0.29
N TYR A 96 -12.01 -8.35 0.34
CA TYR A 96 -11.33 -8.95 1.49
C TYR A 96 -11.80 -10.41 1.60
N ASN A 97 -11.38 -11.13 2.65
CA ASN A 97 -11.68 -12.56 2.81
C ASN A 97 -12.65 -12.91 3.95
N GLY A 98 -13.76 -12.17 4.08
CA GLY A 98 -14.78 -12.45 5.10
C GLY A 98 -14.43 -11.99 6.53
N LEU A 99 -13.38 -11.19 6.70
CA LEU A 99 -12.96 -10.64 8.00
C LEU A 99 -13.87 -9.53 8.52
N LEU A 100 -14.62 -8.87 7.62
CA LEU A 100 -15.58 -7.81 7.93
C LEU A 100 -16.99 -8.27 7.56
N ASP A 101 -18.03 -7.68 8.15
CA ASP A 101 -19.44 -7.91 7.78
C ASP A 101 -19.92 -6.82 6.82
N ILE A 102 -19.11 -6.52 5.79
CA ILE A 102 -19.34 -5.44 4.81
C ILE A 102 -19.43 -6.04 3.41
N PRO A 103 -20.42 -5.71 2.57
CA PRO A 103 -20.48 -6.24 1.21
C PRO A 103 -19.18 -6.06 0.40
N LEU A 104 -18.90 -7.00 -0.50
CA LEU A 104 -17.87 -6.82 -1.52
C LEU A 104 -18.40 -5.87 -2.59
N HIS A 105 -17.52 -5.08 -3.19
CA HIS A 105 -17.88 -4.16 -4.26
C HIS A 105 -16.90 -4.25 -5.44
N PRO A 106 -17.36 -4.41 -6.69
CA PRO A 106 -18.70 -4.89 -7.04
C PRO A 106 -18.97 -6.30 -6.48
N GLU A 107 -20.23 -6.77 -6.49
CA GLU A 107 -20.61 -8.03 -5.85
C GLU A 107 -19.87 -9.28 -6.39
N ASP A 108 -19.43 -9.24 -7.65
CA ASP A 108 -18.72 -10.32 -8.33
C ASP A 108 -17.18 -10.19 -8.25
N ILE A 109 -16.65 -9.23 -7.49
CA ILE A 109 -15.21 -9.12 -7.29
C ILE A 109 -14.67 -10.35 -6.52
N PRO A 110 -13.53 -10.93 -6.92
CA PRO A 110 -12.97 -12.07 -6.21
C PRO A 110 -12.50 -11.68 -4.80
N ALA A 111 -12.92 -12.48 -3.82
CA ALA A 111 -12.40 -12.42 -2.45
C ALA A 111 -10.92 -12.85 -2.37
N LEU A 112 -10.19 -12.31 -1.38
CA LEU A 112 -8.76 -12.55 -1.17
C LEU A 112 -8.46 -13.90 -0.49
N LYS A 113 -8.69 -15.01 -1.20
CA LYS A 113 -8.64 -16.37 -0.63
C LYS A 113 -7.23 -16.95 -0.45
N ASP A 114 -6.23 -16.40 -1.13
CA ASP A 114 -4.85 -16.88 -1.03
C ASP A 114 -4.31 -16.64 0.39
N LEU A 115 -3.56 -17.61 0.93
CA LEU A 115 -3.14 -17.58 2.34
C LEU A 115 -2.36 -16.30 2.69
N SER A 116 -1.46 -15.86 1.82
CA SER A 116 -0.68 -14.62 1.98
C SER A 116 -1.56 -13.37 2.03
N LEU A 117 -2.75 -13.41 1.45
CA LEU A 117 -3.70 -12.30 1.33
C LEU A 117 -4.90 -12.43 2.26
N PHE A 118 -4.95 -13.48 3.10
CA PHE A 118 -6.11 -13.80 3.93
C PHE A 118 -6.49 -12.66 4.89
N ARG A 119 -5.51 -11.86 5.31
CA ARG A 119 -5.66 -10.68 6.18
C ARG A 119 -5.77 -9.37 5.40
N GLY A 120 -5.82 -9.46 4.08
CA GLY A 120 -5.88 -8.32 3.20
C GLY A 120 -7.25 -7.68 3.20
N PHE A 121 -7.25 -6.36 3.10
CA PHE A 121 -8.38 -5.59 2.61
C PHE A 121 -7.87 -4.68 1.49
N VAL A 122 -8.68 -4.52 0.45
CA VAL A 122 -8.33 -3.72 -0.73
C VAL A 122 -9.50 -2.80 -1.01
N ASN A 123 -9.19 -1.52 -1.20
CA ASN A 123 -10.13 -0.52 -1.67
C ASN A 123 -9.61 0.21 -2.91
N LEU A 124 -10.51 0.59 -3.82
CA LEU A 124 -10.25 1.62 -4.82
C LEU A 124 -11.38 2.64 -4.76
N THR A 125 -11.04 3.91 -4.58
CA THR A 125 -12.02 4.98 -4.44
C THR A 125 -11.72 6.15 -5.37
N ARG A 126 -12.75 6.94 -5.71
CA ARG A 126 -12.57 8.23 -6.36
C ARG A 126 -12.22 9.27 -5.31
N LEU A 127 -11.23 10.10 -5.61
CA LEU A 127 -10.83 11.21 -4.75
C LEU A 127 -11.47 12.49 -5.26
N ARG A 128 -12.09 13.23 -4.34
CA ARG A 128 -12.66 14.55 -4.59
C ARG A 128 -11.86 15.62 -3.88
N ASP A 129 -11.83 16.82 -4.44
CA ASP A 129 -11.42 17.99 -3.70
C ASP A 129 -12.53 18.47 -2.74
N MET A 130 -12.24 19.51 -1.96
CA MET A 130 -13.21 20.09 -1.02
C MET A 130 -14.39 20.81 -1.70
N SER A 131 -14.33 21.03 -3.02
CA SER A 131 -15.47 21.52 -3.82
C SER A 131 -16.36 20.40 -4.37
N GLY A 132 -15.99 19.13 -4.10
CA GLY A 132 -16.72 17.93 -4.51
C GLY A 132 -16.38 17.44 -5.92
N GLN A 133 -15.40 18.04 -6.61
CA GLN A 133 -14.99 17.61 -7.94
C GLN A 133 -14.09 16.38 -7.86
N ILE A 134 -14.31 15.39 -8.72
CA ILE A 134 -13.43 14.20 -8.79
C ILE A 134 -12.10 14.63 -9.43
N VAL A 135 -11.03 14.60 -8.64
CA VAL A 135 -9.68 15.01 -9.04
C VAL A 135 -8.71 13.84 -9.19
N GLY A 136 -9.06 12.66 -8.68
CA GLY A 136 -8.15 11.51 -8.73
C GLY A 136 -8.80 10.20 -8.30
N ILE A 137 -7.93 9.22 -8.03
CA ILE A 137 -8.27 7.92 -7.45
C ILE A 137 -7.32 7.57 -6.31
N GLY A 138 -7.83 6.89 -5.30
CA GLY A 138 -7.05 6.36 -4.19
C GLY A 138 -7.15 4.84 -4.19
N SER A 139 -6.03 4.14 -4.20
CA SER A 139 -5.96 2.70 -3.96
C SER A 139 -5.46 2.46 -2.55
N GLN A 140 -6.18 1.63 -1.80
CA GLN A 140 -5.82 1.20 -0.45
C GLN A 140 -5.48 -0.27 -0.47
N VAL A 141 -4.39 -0.64 0.22
CA VAL A 141 -4.09 -2.02 0.56
C VAL A 141 -3.80 -2.07 2.04
N GLU A 142 -4.59 -2.86 2.75
CA GLU A 142 -4.46 -3.06 4.18
C GLU A 142 -4.02 -4.47 4.49
N THR A 143 -3.22 -4.63 5.54
CA THR A 143 -3.01 -5.90 6.21
C THR A 143 -3.48 -5.79 7.65
N ILE A 144 -4.59 -6.46 7.98
CA ILE A 144 -5.16 -6.44 9.33
C ILE A 144 -4.14 -7.01 10.31
N ALA A 145 -3.63 -6.19 11.23
CA ALA A 145 -2.76 -6.57 12.32
C ALA A 145 -3.57 -7.34 13.38
N PHE A 146 -3.14 -8.55 13.73
CA PHE A 146 -3.68 -9.22 14.91
C PHE A 146 -3.27 -8.44 16.15
N SER A 147 -4.20 -7.68 16.73
CA SER A 147 -3.97 -7.08 18.03
C SER A 147 -3.85 -8.19 19.08
N SER A 148 -3.01 -7.97 20.10
CA SER A 148 -2.80 -8.94 21.18
C SER A 148 -4.04 -9.14 22.07
N ASN A 149 -5.11 -8.37 21.85
CA ASN A 149 -6.32 -8.44 22.65
C ASN A 149 -7.56 -8.75 21.78
N PRO A 150 -7.90 -10.05 21.58
CA PRO A 150 -9.06 -10.45 20.80
C PRO A 150 -10.41 -10.01 21.42
N LEU A 151 -10.42 -9.48 22.64
CA LEU A 151 -11.62 -8.94 23.29
C LEU A 151 -11.89 -7.48 22.94
N LYS A 152 -10.96 -6.81 22.25
CA LYS A 152 -11.20 -5.46 21.75
C LYS A 152 -11.70 -5.57 20.32
N HIS A 153 -12.88 -5.02 20.05
CA HIS A 153 -13.49 -4.84 18.72
C HIS A 153 -12.71 -3.81 17.87
N VAL A 154 -11.39 -3.80 17.98
CA VAL A 154 -10.49 -2.87 17.32
C VAL A 154 -9.74 -3.65 16.26
N ILE A 155 -10.09 -3.37 15.01
CA ILE A 155 -9.30 -3.79 13.86
C ILE A 155 -8.21 -2.73 13.73
N ASN A 156 -6.97 -3.18 13.89
CA ASN A 156 -5.81 -2.39 13.52
C ASN A 156 -5.32 -2.95 12.17
N ALA A 157 -4.94 -2.08 11.25
CA ALA A 157 -4.35 -2.47 9.98
C ALA A 157 -3.10 -1.67 9.68
N ASP A 158 -2.13 -2.31 9.03
CA ASP A 158 -1.07 -1.60 8.34
C ASP A 158 -1.62 -1.26 6.94
N THR A 159 -1.79 0.02 6.65
CA THR A 159 -2.44 0.49 5.42
C THR A 159 -1.44 1.24 4.56
N ASP A 160 -1.33 0.85 3.30
CA ASP A 160 -0.66 1.62 2.26
C ASP A 160 -1.69 2.22 1.30
N TRP A 161 -1.54 3.52 1.02
CA TRP A 161 -2.34 4.25 0.07
C TRP A 161 -1.49 4.70 -1.12
N THR A 162 -2.08 4.64 -2.31
CA THR A 162 -1.55 5.29 -3.51
C THR A 162 -2.61 6.23 -4.06
N PHE A 163 -2.35 7.54 -4.02
CA PHE A 163 -3.23 8.56 -4.57
C PHE A 163 -2.71 9.01 -5.93
N VAL A 164 -3.53 8.83 -6.97
CA VAL A 164 -3.21 9.27 -8.34
C VAL A 164 -4.10 10.46 -8.68
N ILE A 165 -3.49 11.60 -8.92
CA ILE A 165 -4.16 12.86 -9.28
C ILE A 165 -3.68 13.24 -10.70
N PRO A 166 -4.43 12.87 -11.74
CA PRO A 166 -4.02 13.13 -13.13
C PRO A 166 -3.69 14.61 -13.37
N GLY A 167 -2.58 14.85 -14.05
CA GLY A 167 -2.03 16.19 -14.26
C GLY A 167 -1.16 16.73 -13.12
N ARG A 168 -1.24 16.15 -11.92
CA ARG A 168 -0.36 16.51 -10.78
C ARG A 168 0.66 15.42 -10.49
N GLY A 169 0.23 14.16 -10.38
CA GLY A 169 1.15 13.04 -10.13
C GLY A 169 0.58 12.01 -9.17
N VAL A 170 1.46 11.27 -8.50
CA VAL A 170 1.12 10.19 -7.57
C VAL A 170 1.71 10.49 -6.19
N LEU A 171 0.99 10.16 -5.12
CA LEU A 171 1.48 10.16 -3.74
C LEU A 171 1.43 8.74 -3.18
N PHE A 172 2.47 8.38 -2.44
CA PHE A 172 2.57 7.12 -1.70
C PHE A 172 2.49 7.41 -0.21
N LEU A 173 1.53 6.80 0.47
CA LEU A 173 1.27 7.04 1.88
C LEU A 173 1.18 5.73 2.63
N SER A 174 1.48 5.75 3.93
CA SER A 174 1.14 4.65 4.82
C SER A 174 0.61 5.14 6.14
N GLN A 175 -0.23 4.33 6.79
CA GLN A 175 -0.70 4.58 8.15
C GLN A 175 -0.84 3.26 8.91
N GLU A 176 -0.84 3.36 10.24
CA GLU A 176 -1.54 2.39 11.07
C GLU A 176 -2.99 2.87 11.16
N GLU A 177 -3.92 2.05 10.71
CA GLU A 177 -5.34 2.37 10.63
C GLU A 177 -6.12 1.61 11.69
N GLY A 178 -7.22 2.20 12.15
CA GLY A 178 -8.16 1.53 13.03
C GLY A 178 -8.92 2.48 13.94
N GLY A 179 -9.44 1.92 15.03
CA GLY A 179 -10.14 2.65 16.06
C GLY A 179 -11.36 1.88 16.58
N PRO A 180 -11.68 2.00 17.88
CA PRO A 180 -12.81 1.27 18.48
C PRO A 180 -14.17 1.71 17.95
N ASP A 181 -14.26 2.90 17.36
CA ASP A 181 -15.53 3.58 17.17
C ASP A 181 -16.38 2.95 16.06
N LEU A 182 -15.79 2.55 14.92
CA LEU A 182 -16.56 1.97 13.81
C LEU A 182 -17.11 0.58 14.14
N GLY A 183 -16.27 -0.33 14.64
CA GLY A 183 -16.69 -1.68 15.01
C GLY A 183 -17.74 -1.67 16.13
N ALA A 184 -17.61 -0.77 17.11
CA ALA A 184 -18.59 -0.60 18.17
C ALA A 184 -19.94 -0.07 17.65
N LEU A 185 -19.94 0.87 16.69
CA LEU A 185 -21.16 1.35 16.06
C LEU A 185 -21.85 0.24 15.25
N GLN A 186 -21.10 -0.53 14.46
CA GLN A 186 -21.63 -1.68 13.72
C GLN A 186 -22.24 -2.73 14.66
N ASP A 187 -21.54 -3.10 15.73
CA ASP A 187 -22.03 -4.04 16.72
C ASP A 187 -23.31 -3.54 17.41
N MET A 188 -23.40 -2.24 17.69
CA MET A 188 -24.59 -1.61 18.28
C MET A 188 -25.77 -1.61 17.30
N ALA A 189 -25.56 -1.25 16.03
CA ALA A 189 -26.60 -1.32 14.99
C ALA A 189 -27.12 -2.76 14.84
N LYS A 190 -26.20 -3.75 14.79
CA LYS A 190 -26.54 -5.17 14.70
C LYS A 190 -27.32 -5.69 15.90
N LYS A 191 -26.92 -5.31 17.12
CA LYS A 191 -27.62 -5.72 18.37
C LYS A 191 -29.02 -5.12 18.47
N THR A 192 -29.20 -3.88 18.04
CA THR A 192 -30.50 -3.20 18.09
C THR A 192 -31.41 -3.59 16.92
N GLY A 193 -30.83 -4.09 15.82
CA GLY A 193 -31.56 -4.33 14.57
C GLY A 193 -32.03 -3.05 13.89
N GLN A 194 -31.50 -1.90 14.31
CA GLN A 194 -31.89 -0.57 13.83
C GLN A 194 -30.68 0.16 13.27
N GLU A 195 -30.93 1.00 12.28
CA GLU A 195 -29.92 1.93 11.77
C GLU A 195 -29.60 2.97 12.83
N LEU A 196 -28.31 3.14 13.14
CA LEU A 196 -27.84 4.25 13.96
C LEU A 196 -27.67 5.48 13.06
N LYS A 197 -28.36 6.57 13.40
CA LYS A 197 -28.22 7.85 12.69
C LYS A 197 -27.53 8.87 13.58
N GLY A 198 -26.62 9.64 13.00
CA GLY A 198 -25.84 10.65 13.71
C GLY A 198 -24.61 11.05 12.91
N GLU A 199 -23.95 12.12 13.32
CA GLU A 199 -22.68 12.52 12.71
C GLU A 199 -21.55 12.20 13.69
N TRP A 200 -20.67 11.28 13.32
CA TRP A 200 -19.49 10.91 14.11
C TRP A 200 -18.24 11.16 13.30
N ARG A 201 -17.39 12.08 13.77
CA ARG A 201 -16.07 12.35 13.21
C ARG A 201 -15.00 11.53 13.92
N ILE A 202 -14.58 10.44 13.31
CA ILE A 202 -13.65 9.45 13.87
C ILE A 202 -12.27 9.65 13.24
N ASN A 203 -11.22 9.81 14.04
CA ASN A 203 -9.85 9.75 13.53
C ASN A 203 -9.49 8.30 13.22
N HIS A 204 -9.29 7.98 11.94
CA HIS A 204 -8.98 6.63 11.50
C HIS A 204 -7.48 6.33 11.46
N THR A 205 -6.65 7.37 11.53
CA THR A 205 -5.20 7.26 11.60
C THR A 205 -4.73 7.07 13.05
N LEU A 206 -4.06 5.96 13.31
CA LEU A 206 -3.48 5.59 14.61
C LEU A 206 -1.96 5.83 14.69
N GLY A 207 -1.28 5.95 13.55
CA GLY A 207 0.17 6.02 13.47
C GLY A 207 0.66 5.90 12.03
N PRO A 208 1.96 5.65 11.79
CA PRO A 208 2.95 5.21 12.78
C PRO A 208 3.67 6.33 13.52
N LEU A 209 3.35 7.61 13.26
CA LEU A 209 3.99 8.73 13.95
C LEU A 209 3.42 8.94 15.36
N PRO A 210 4.20 9.51 16.31
CA PRO A 210 3.77 9.73 17.70
C PRO A 210 2.45 10.52 17.85
N ASN A 211 2.18 11.44 16.92
CA ASN A 211 0.97 12.25 16.89
C ASN A 211 -0.25 11.53 16.28
N ARG A 212 -0.15 10.21 16.08
CA ARG A 212 -1.17 9.37 15.40
C ARG A 212 -1.43 9.83 13.96
N TRP A 213 -0.36 10.12 13.24
CA TRP A 213 -0.38 10.50 11.84
C TRP A 213 0.28 9.42 10.98
N GLY A 214 -0.21 9.29 9.77
CA GLY A 214 0.41 8.54 8.69
C GLY A 214 1.56 9.32 8.07
N ILE A 215 2.28 8.67 7.19
CA ILE A 215 3.46 9.20 6.52
C ILE A 215 3.18 9.31 5.02
N ILE A 216 3.58 10.42 4.41
CA ILE A 216 3.73 10.56 2.96
C ILE A 216 5.18 10.20 2.64
N HIS A 217 5.39 9.06 2.01
CA HIS A 217 6.73 8.55 1.66
C HIS A 217 7.32 9.27 0.45
N GLY A 218 6.49 9.87 -0.38
CA GLY A 218 6.89 10.64 -1.54
C GLY A 218 5.90 10.55 -2.68
N GLY A 219 6.34 10.89 -3.88
CA GLY A 219 5.45 10.95 -5.03
C GLY A 219 6.15 11.25 -6.36
N THR A 220 5.34 11.62 -7.34
CA THR A 220 5.75 11.92 -8.73
C THR A 220 5.16 13.22 -9.23
N GLY A 221 5.71 13.76 -10.31
CA GLY A 221 5.22 15.01 -10.92
C GLY A 221 5.32 16.16 -9.92
N ASP A 222 4.19 16.84 -9.67
CA ASP A 222 4.05 17.82 -8.60
C ASP A 222 4.40 17.26 -7.22
N PHE A 223 4.40 15.96 -7.01
CA PHE A 223 4.75 15.36 -5.71
C PHE A 223 6.15 14.74 -5.70
N GLU A 224 6.96 14.98 -6.74
CA GLU A 224 8.34 14.49 -6.76
C GLU A 224 9.16 15.11 -5.62
N GLY A 225 9.87 14.25 -4.89
CA GLY A 225 10.77 14.67 -3.80
C GLY A 225 10.08 15.20 -2.55
N VAL A 226 8.75 15.09 -2.42
CA VAL A 226 8.05 15.50 -1.20
C VAL A 226 8.18 14.43 -0.11
N VAL A 227 8.08 14.83 1.15
CA VAL A 227 7.77 13.95 2.29
C VAL A 227 6.82 14.68 3.21
N GLY A 228 6.01 13.97 3.98
CA GLY A 228 4.96 14.64 4.73
C GLY A 228 4.19 13.73 5.65
N VAL A 229 3.09 14.27 6.17
CA VAL A 229 2.18 13.58 7.06
C VAL A 229 0.79 13.55 6.48
N PHE A 230 0.06 12.52 6.87
CA PHE A 230 -1.28 12.23 6.38
C PHE A 230 -2.20 11.87 7.54
N GLN A 231 -3.43 12.36 7.47
CA GLN A 231 -4.49 11.98 8.39
C GLN A 231 -5.75 11.63 7.61
N GLU A 232 -6.44 10.61 8.09
CA GLU A 232 -7.75 10.19 7.64
C GLU A 232 -8.76 10.35 8.76
N TYR A 233 -9.87 11.01 8.46
CA TYR A 233 -11.03 11.07 9.33
C TYR A 233 -12.24 10.50 8.62
N ASN A 234 -12.97 9.62 9.28
CA ASN A 234 -14.25 9.13 8.79
C ASN A 234 -15.38 9.93 9.42
N ILE A 235 -16.19 10.57 8.59
CA ILE A 235 -17.42 11.26 8.97
C ILE A 235 -18.57 10.30 8.70
N VAL A 236 -19.01 9.61 9.74
CA VAL A 236 -20.10 8.63 9.67
C VAL A 236 -21.43 9.34 9.87
N HIS A 237 -22.38 9.11 8.96
CA HIS A 237 -23.74 9.67 8.96
C HIS A 237 -24.79 8.63 9.37
N GLY A 238 -24.54 7.36 9.04
CA GLY A 238 -25.47 6.26 9.26
C GLY A 238 -24.79 4.91 9.31
N VAL A 239 -25.17 4.07 10.26
CA VAL A 239 -24.68 2.69 10.40
C VAL A 239 -25.88 1.75 10.37
N PRO A 240 -26.18 1.10 9.24
CA PRO A 240 -27.27 0.14 9.18
C PRO A 240 -26.93 -1.14 9.97
N PRO A 241 -27.93 -1.93 10.41
CA PRO A 241 -27.69 -3.21 11.07
C PRO A 241 -27.01 -4.25 10.17
N LYS A 242 -27.06 -4.04 8.85
CA LYS A 242 -26.38 -4.82 7.81
C LYS A 242 -26.19 -3.93 6.57
N GLY A 243 -25.06 -4.09 5.89
CA GLY A 243 -24.76 -3.38 4.64
C GLY A 243 -23.67 -2.33 4.81
N ASP A 244 -23.57 -1.43 3.84
CA ASP A 244 -22.55 -0.39 3.82
C ASP A 244 -22.85 0.72 4.83
N ILE A 245 -21.80 1.21 5.48
CA ILE A 245 -21.86 2.40 6.33
C ILE A 245 -21.99 3.63 5.42
N ASP A 246 -22.92 4.52 5.74
CA ASP A 246 -22.98 5.85 5.14
C ASP A 246 -21.94 6.75 5.80
N ALA A 247 -20.81 6.93 5.12
CA ALA A 247 -19.71 7.75 5.60
C ALA A 247 -18.94 8.40 4.46
N ASN A 248 -18.18 9.44 4.82
CA ASN A 248 -17.15 10.05 3.98
C ASN A 248 -15.80 9.93 4.68
N SER A 249 -14.75 9.62 3.94
CA SER A 249 -13.36 9.85 4.39
C SER A 249 -12.94 11.28 4.04
N GLU A 250 -12.36 11.99 5.00
CA GLU A 250 -11.58 13.22 4.81
C GLU A 250 -10.10 12.88 4.91
N TYR A 251 -9.33 13.25 3.89
CA TYR A 251 -7.89 13.06 3.84
C TYR A 251 -7.20 14.42 3.96
N LYS A 252 -6.35 14.58 4.98
CA LYS A 252 -5.57 15.81 5.22
C LYS A 252 -4.10 15.50 5.07
N LEU A 253 -3.49 16.08 4.03
CA LEU A 253 -2.09 15.88 3.70
C LEU A 253 -1.34 17.19 3.95
N THR A 254 -0.23 17.12 4.66
CA THR A 254 0.72 18.23 4.81
C THR A 254 2.10 17.72 4.43
N TYR A 255 2.72 18.30 3.41
CA TYR A 255 4.00 17.82 2.90
C TYR A 255 4.99 18.96 2.66
N ILE A 256 6.27 18.61 2.84
CA ILE A 256 7.40 19.47 2.60
C ILE A 256 7.90 19.23 1.18
N ARG A 257 8.07 20.32 0.44
CA ARG A 257 8.73 20.32 -0.86
C ARG A 257 10.06 21.09 -0.74
N PRO A 258 11.21 20.45 -0.96
CA PRO A 258 12.47 21.18 -1.06
C PRO A 258 12.48 22.01 -2.35
N SER A 259 12.88 23.29 -2.27
CA SER A 259 12.94 24.22 -3.43
C SER A 259 13.95 23.78 -4.48
N ASN A 260 14.97 23.04 -4.06
CA ASN A 260 15.81 22.23 -4.92
C ASN A 260 16.06 20.95 -4.15
N ALA A 261 15.47 19.82 -4.55
CA ALA A 261 16.09 18.55 -4.20
C ALA A 261 17.53 18.68 -4.69
N ARG A 262 18.52 18.57 -3.81
CA ARG A 262 19.91 18.44 -4.27
C ARG A 262 19.91 17.14 -5.07
N SER A 263 19.72 17.23 -6.38
CA SER A 263 20.21 16.25 -7.33
C SER A 263 21.72 16.40 -7.27
N GLY A 264 22.35 16.06 -6.14
CA GLY A 264 23.75 16.35 -5.86
C GLY A 264 24.59 15.74 -6.98
N PRO A 265 25.00 16.51 -8.00
CA PRO A 265 25.76 15.99 -9.11
C PRO A 265 27.18 15.98 -8.56
N GLY A 266 27.58 14.87 -7.95
CA GLY A 266 28.93 14.81 -7.38
C GLY A 266 29.19 13.71 -6.36
N GLN A 267 28.16 13.06 -5.78
CA GLN A 267 28.45 11.87 -4.99
C GLN A 267 28.79 10.73 -5.96
N LYS A 268 30.10 10.44 -6.10
CA LYS A 268 30.56 9.27 -6.86
C LYS A 268 29.98 8.04 -6.16
N LEU A 269 29.07 7.34 -6.84
CA LEU A 269 28.53 6.08 -6.33
C LEU A 269 29.67 5.06 -6.16
N PRO A 270 29.58 4.18 -5.15
CA PRO A 270 30.41 2.98 -5.10
C PRO A 270 30.37 2.26 -6.46
N GLU A 271 31.52 1.80 -6.95
CA GLU A 271 31.64 1.23 -8.30
C GLU A 271 30.72 0.02 -8.52
N ASP A 272 30.50 -0.76 -7.47
CA ASP A 272 29.60 -1.92 -7.46
C ASP A 272 28.12 -1.53 -7.50
N VAL A 273 27.76 -0.29 -7.13
CA VAL A 273 26.39 0.26 -7.24
C VAL A 273 26.19 1.02 -8.55
N ALA A 274 27.21 1.74 -9.02
CA ALA A 274 27.17 2.54 -10.24
C ALA A 274 26.75 1.71 -11.48
N LYS A 275 27.11 0.43 -11.52
CA LYS A 275 26.75 -0.50 -12.62
C LYS A 275 25.25 -0.75 -12.79
N TYR A 276 24.42 -0.37 -11.82
CA TYR A 276 22.97 -0.57 -11.87
C TYR A 276 22.19 0.62 -12.45
N ASN A 277 22.86 1.75 -12.78
CA ASN A 277 22.20 2.95 -13.32
C ASN A 277 20.99 3.41 -12.48
N LEU A 278 21.15 3.44 -11.16
CA LEU A 278 20.08 3.89 -10.27
C LEU A 278 19.75 5.38 -10.50
N PRO A 279 18.46 5.77 -10.54
CA PRO A 279 18.08 7.18 -10.65
C PRO A 279 18.71 8.03 -9.52
N PRO A 280 19.24 9.24 -9.80
CA PRO A 280 19.81 10.11 -8.77
C PRO A 280 18.85 10.40 -7.60
N THR A 281 17.56 10.55 -7.89
CA THR A 281 16.53 10.85 -6.89
C THR A 281 16.30 9.72 -5.90
N SER A 282 16.50 8.47 -6.30
CA SER A 282 16.33 7.32 -5.42
C SER A 282 17.55 7.06 -4.53
N LEU A 283 18.71 7.62 -4.87
CA LEU A 283 19.95 7.47 -4.10
C LEU A 283 19.99 8.31 -2.82
N LEU A 284 19.14 9.34 -2.71
CA LEU A 284 19.09 10.26 -1.57
C LEU A 284 18.82 9.58 -0.22
N ARG A 285 18.19 8.40 -0.24
CA ARG A 285 17.80 7.64 0.95
C ARG A 285 18.88 6.68 1.43
N LEU A 286 19.82 6.30 0.57
CA LEU A 286 20.87 5.35 0.96
C LEU A 286 21.95 6.03 1.79
N ASP A 287 22.47 5.28 2.76
CA ASP A 287 23.68 5.63 3.49
C ASP A 287 24.84 4.78 3.02
N PHE A 288 25.60 5.24 2.02
CA PHE A 288 26.73 4.46 1.50
C PHE A 288 27.91 4.35 2.50
N ASP A 289 27.88 5.10 3.60
CA ASP A 289 28.84 4.96 4.69
C ASP A 289 28.50 3.77 5.62
N ARG A 290 27.29 3.22 5.51
CA ARG A 290 26.86 2.00 6.22
C ARG A 290 26.97 0.80 5.29
N PRO A 291 27.18 -0.42 5.84
CA PRO A 291 27.09 -1.64 5.06
C PRO A 291 25.75 -1.70 4.32
N TYR A 292 25.81 -2.01 3.03
CA TYR A 292 24.65 -2.25 2.19
C TYR A 292 24.70 -3.64 1.58
N GLU A 293 23.58 -4.05 1.01
CA GLU A 293 23.49 -5.25 0.20
C GLU A 293 22.67 -5.00 -1.06
N VAL A 294 23.07 -5.67 -2.14
CA VAL A 294 22.29 -5.74 -3.38
C VAL A 294 21.45 -7.01 -3.35
N LYS A 295 20.16 -6.88 -3.66
CA LYS A 295 19.22 -7.98 -3.83
C LYS A 295 18.71 -8.00 -5.26
N HIS A 296 18.50 -9.22 -5.74
CA HIS A 296 17.79 -9.48 -6.98
C HIS A 296 16.54 -10.28 -6.64
N ARG A 297 15.40 -9.87 -7.18
CA ARG A 297 14.15 -10.60 -7.04
C ARG A 297 13.44 -10.68 -8.38
N ARG A 298 12.73 -11.77 -8.59
CA ARG A 298 11.83 -11.92 -9.74
C ARG A 298 10.45 -12.22 -9.24
N PHE A 299 9.50 -11.49 -9.81
CA PHE A 299 8.10 -11.72 -9.59
C PHE A 299 7.40 -11.92 -10.93
N HIS A 300 6.24 -12.56 -10.89
CA HIS A 300 5.38 -12.62 -12.06
C HIS A 300 3.91 -12.54 -11.70
N LEU A 301 3.11 -12.21 -12.70
CA LEU A 301 1.65 -12.15 -12.66
C LEU A 301 1.12 -12.92 -13.87
N GLU A 302 0.17 -13.82 -13.66
CA GLU A 302 -0.50 -14.58 -14.72
C GLU A 302 -1.86 -13.97 -15.04
N MET A 303 -2.02 -13.28 -16.17
CA MET A 303 -3.23 -12.52 -16.47
C MET A 303 -4.06 -13.21 -17.56
N PRO A 304 -5.41 -13.25 -17.43
CA PRO A 304 -6.22 -12.52 -16.44
C PRO A 304 -6.38 -13.23 -15.09
N ARG A 305 -5.81 -14.44 -14.92
CA ARG A 305 -6.02 -15.30 -13.73
C ARG A 305 -5.74 -14.62 -12.39
N ASP A 306 -4.69 -13.81 -12.32
CA ASP A 306 -4.24 -13.15 -11.10
C ASP A 306 -4.87 -11.76 -10.89
N ALA A 307 -5.63 -11.26 -11.87
CA ALA A 307 -6.35 -9.99 -11.74
C ALA A 307 -7.39 -10.09 -10.62
N ILE A 308 -7.33 -9.15 -9.68
CA ILE A 308 -8.41 -8.92 -8.71
C ILE A 308 -9.39 -7.92 -9.32
N TYR A 309 -8.85 -6.80 -9.80
CA TYR A 309 -9.61 -5.87 -10.63
C TYR A 309 -8.74 -5.23 -11.69
N GLN A 310 -9.39 -4.79 -12.77
CA GLN A 310 -8.86 -3.89 -13.78
C GLN A 310 -9.96 -2.92 -14.19
N THR A 311 -9.71 -1.63 -14.05
CA THR A 311 -10.64 -0.55 -14.41
C THR A 311 -10.15 0.17 -15.65
N ARG A 312 -11.00 1.01 -16.22
CA ARG A 312 -10.60 1.87 -17.34
C ARG A 312 -11.41 3.16 -17.38
N GLY A 313 -10.80 4.21 -17.90
CA GLY A 313 -11.51 5.40 -18.31
C GLY A 313 -12.23 5.22 -19.64
N GLU A 314 -13.23 6.05 -19.92
CA GLU A 314 -14.08 5.92 -21.12
C GLU A 314 -13.34 6.06 -22.46
N GLN A 315 -12.13 6.64 -22.46
CA GLN A 315 -11.29 6.75 -23.66
C GLN A 315 -10.29 5.59 -23.80
N ARG A 316 -10.46 4.53 -23.01
CA ARG A 316 -9.60 3.35 -22.99
C ARG A 316 -10.36 2.14 -23.52
N THR A 317 -9.64 1.28 -24.24
CA THR A 317 -10.16 0.02 -24.81
C THR A 317 -9.78 -1.21 -24.01
N ASP A 318 -8.99 -1.04 -22.94
CA ASP A 318 -8.51 -2.11 -22.06
C ASP A 318 -9.68 -2.97 -21.54
N ALA A 319 -9.46 -4.26 -21.26
CA ALA A 319 -10.48 -5.08 -20.60
C ALA A 319 -10.80 -4.53 -19.20
N VAL A 320 -12.03 -4.74 -18.74
CA VAL A 320 -12.42 -4.49 -17.34
C VAL A 320 -12.57 -5.82 -16.61
N ILE A 321 -12.10 -5.88 -15.37
CA ILE A 321 -12.14 -7.06 -14.51
C ILE A 321 -12.60 -6.64 -13.11
N PRO A 322 -13.63 -7.27 -12.52
CA PRO A 322 -14.65 -8.05 -13.22
C PRO A 322 -15.39 -7.23 -14.29
N ALA A 323 -16.21 -7.90 -15.11
CA ALA A 323 -16.96 -7.24 -16.20
C ALA A 323 -18.00 -6.21 -15.70
N SER A 324 -18.42 -6.33 -14.44
CA SER A 324 -19.31 -5.39 -13.74
C SER A 324 -18.63 -4.07 -13.38
N MET A 325 -17.30 -3.98 -13.47
CA MET A 325 -16.57 -2.78 -13.04
C MET A 325 -17.01 -1.54 -13.80
N PRO A 326 -17.30 -0.43 -13.11
CA PRO A 326 -17.71 0.80 -13.77
C PRO A 326 -16.53 1.45 -14.50
N THR A 327 -16.80 1.93 -15.72
CA THR A 327 -15.88 2.79 -16.46
C THR A 327 -15.80 4.19 -15.84
N TYR A 328 -14.63 4.82 -15.83
CA TYR A 328 -14.48 6.20 -15.36
C TYR A 328 -15.01 7.21 -16.38
N LYS A 329 -16.05 7.96 -15.98
CA LYS A 329 -16.68 9.02 -16.78
C LYS A 329 -16.19 10.44 -16.44
N ALA A 330 -15.64 10.61 -15.23
CA ALA A 330 -15.09 11.89 -14.78
C ALA A 330 -13.93 12.33 -15.68
N ILE A 331 -13.91 13.60 -16.11
CA ILE A 331 -12.96 14.14 -17.09
C ILE A 331 -11.50 13.85 -16.70
N SER A 332 -11.17 14.03 -15.42
CA SER A 332 -9.84 13.76 -14.85
C SER A 332 -9.42 12.29 -15.01
N LEU A 333 -10.35 11.34 -15.08
CA LEU A 333 -10.08 9.91 -15.05
C LEU A 333 -10.29 9.19 -16.40
N ARG A 334 -10.74 9.89 -17.45
CA ARG A 334 -11.13 9.26 -18.73
C ARG A 334 -9.99 8.52 -19.44
N LYS A 335 -8.75 8.85 -19.10
CA LYS A 335 -7.53 8.26 -19.65
C LYS A 335 -6.75 7.41 -18.65
N VAL A 336 -7.35 7.08 -17.50
CA VAL A 336 -6.73 6.33 -16.42
C VAL A 336 -7.17 4.87 -16.46
N THR A 337 -6.23 3.96 -16.24
CA THR A 337 -6.47 2.53 -16.04
C THR A 337 -5.82 2.14 -14.72
N SER A 338 -6.54 1.38 -13.88
CA SER A 338 -6.04 0.88 -12.60
C SER A 338 -6.15 -0.64 -12.58
N LEU A 339 -5.10 -1.31 -12.17
CA LEU A 339 -5.00 -2.76 -12.07
C LEU A 339 -4.57 -3.10 -10.66
N LEU A 340 -5.19 -4.12 -10.06
CA LEU A 340 -4.62 -4.83 -8.93
C LEU A 340 -4.64 -6.31 -9.24
N ALA A 341 -3.49 -6.95 -9.07
CA ALA A 341 -3.33 -8.36 -9.30
C ALA A 341 -2.49 -9.02 -8.20
N LYS A 342 -2.63 -10.34 -8.09
CA LYS A 342 -1.78 -11.15 -7.22
C LYS A 342 -0.37 -11.18 -7.81
N ILE A 343 0.63 -11.08 -6.93
CA ILE A 343 2.03 -11.20 -7.34
C ILE A 343 2.60 -12.54 -6.86
N ARG A 344 3.30 -13.24 -7.75
CA ARG A 344 3.90 -14.54 -7.50
C ARG A 344 5.42 -14.46 -7.46
N ASP A 345 6.03 -15.30 -6.64
CA ASP A 345 7.48 -15.52 -6.66
C ASP A 345 7.90 -16.45 -7.82
N GLU A 346 9.19 -16.73 -7.93
CA GLU A 346 9.77 -17.66 -8.91
C GLU A 346 9.26 -19.11 -8.83
N THR A 347 8.66 -19.51 -7.70
CA THR A 347 8.05 -20.84 -7.52
C THR A 347 6.59 -20.89 -7.95
N GLY A 348 6.00 -19.74 -8.31
CA GLY A 348 4.58 -19.63 -8.65
C GLY A 348 3.68 -19.42 -7.44
N THR A 349 4.23 -19.23 -6.25
CA THR A 349 3.46 -19.02 -5.01
C THR A 349 2.97 -17.57 -4.94
N VAL A 350 1.70 -17.34 -4.61
CA VAL A 350 1.19 -15.97 -4.36
C VAL A 350 1.79 -15.43 -3.07
N ILE A 351 2.57 -14.36 -3.18
CA ILE A 351 3.30 -13.77 -2.05
C ILE A 351 2.81 -12.36 -1.69
N GLY A 352 1.90 -11.77 -2.46
CA GLY A 352 1.38 -10.43 -2.19
C GLY A 352 0.50 -9.88 -3.31
N LEU A 353 0.47 -8.56 -3.42
CA LEU A 353 -0.31 -7.79 -4.38
C LEU A 353 0.59 -6.87 -5.20
N ALA A 354 0.22 -6.65 -6.45
CA ALA A 354 0.84 -5.69 -7.34
C ALA A 354 -0.26 -4.80 -7.92
N GLY A 355 -0.25 -3.53 -7.52
CA GLY A 355 -1.12 -2.49 -8.04
C GLY A 355 -0.39 -1.71 -9.12
N ALA A 356 -1.06 -1.46 -10.24
CA ALA A 356 -0.57 -0.57 -11.28
C ALA A 356 -1.60 0.49 -11.61
N THR A 357 -1.15 1.71 -11.86
CA THR A 357 -1.98 2.75 -12.44
C THR A 357 -1.29 3.32 -13.66
N THR A 358 -2.01 3.45 -14.76
CA THR A 358 -1.52 4.07 -15.97
C THR A 358 -2.38 5.24 -16.38
N VAL A 359 -1.74 6.36 -16.72
CA VAL A 359 -2.39 7.57 -17.25
C VAL A 359 -1.87 7.81 -18.67
N HIS A 360 -2.78 7.91 -19.62
CA HIS A 360 -2.45 8.26 -21.00
C HIS A 360 -2.64 9.76 -21.20
N ALA A 361 -1.60 10.49 -21.58
CA ALA A 361 -1.66 11.92 -21.84
C ALA A 361 -0.80 12.27 -23.06
N ASP A 362 -1.38 12.88 -24.09
CA ASP A 362 -0.69 13.47 -25.23
C ASP A 362 0.42 12.56 -25.82
N ASP A 363 0.02 11.37 -26.28
CA ASP A 363 0.86 10.28 -26.81
C ASP A 363 1.85 9.65 -25.82
N ARG A 364 1.85 10.10 -24.56
CA ARG A 364 2.65 9.56 -23.47
C ARG A 364 1.82 8.65 -22.59
N LYS A 365 2.48 7.61 -22.08
CA LYS A 365 1.98 6.75 -21.02
C LYS A 365 2.81 6.99 -19.76
N TYR A 366 2.13 7.36 -18.68
CA TYR A 366 2.69 7.38 -17.35
C TYR A 366 2.18 6.16 -16.61
N ALA A 367 3.03 5.50 -15.87
CA ALA A 367 2.70 4.30 -15.14
C ALA A 367 3.29 4.36 -13.74
N GLN A 368 2.83 3.50 -12.85
CA GLN A 368 3.46 3.26 -11.56
C GLN A 368 3.09 1.84 -11.11
N TRP A 369 3.99 1.21 -10.35
CA TRP A 369 3.65 0.00 -9.59
C TRP A 369 3.76 0.27 -8.09
N THR A 370 2.85 -0.34 -7.35
CA THR A 370 2.91 -0.50 -5.91
C THR A 370 2.89 -2.00 -5.63
N LEU A 371 3.97 -2.55 -5.08
CA LEU A 371 4.09 -3.99 -4.76
C LEU A 371 4.00 -4.17 -3.25
N THR A 372 2.89 -4.72 -2.77
CA THR A 372 2.67 -4.96 -1.34
C THR A 372 2.90 -6.43 -1.02
N LEU A 373 3.89 -6.70 -0.18
CA LEU A 373 4.31 -8.04 0.21
C LEU A 373 4.06 -8.21 1.72
N PRO A 374 2.97 -8.91 2.13
CA PRO A 374 2.59 -9.05 3.52
C PRO A 374 3.75 -9.50 4.44
N GLY A 375 4.03 -8.66 5.43
CA GLY A 375 5.12 -8.85 6.40
C GLY A 375 6.52 -8.47 5.92
N GLU A 376 6.70 -8.11 4.65
CA GLU A 376 7.93 -7.49 4.15
C GLU A 376 7.73 -5.97 4.02
N GLY A 377 6.56 -5.53 3.56
CA GLY A 377 6.22 -4.12 3.34
C GLY A 377 5.87 -3.86 1.88
N THR A 378 5.91 -2.60 1.48
CA THR A 378 5.51 -2.15 0.14
C THR A 378 6.70 -1.54 -0.61
N LEU A 379 6.76 -1.76 -1.92
CA LEU A 379 7.70 -1.13 -2.84
C LEU A 379 6.94 -0.21 -3.81
N HIS A 380 7.44 1.00 -4.00
CA HIS A 380 6.90 1.96 -4.95
C HIS A 380 7.85 2.13 -6.13
N VAL A 381 7.34 1.86 -7.33
CA VAL A 381 8.11 1.81 -8.57
C VAL A 381 7.54 2.81 -9.57
N LEU A 382 8.42 3.60 -10.17
CA LEU A 382 8.09 4.55 -11.20
C LEU A 382 8.77 4.18 -12.51
N PRO A 383 8.21 4.50 -13.68
CA PRO A 383 8.89 4.35 -14.95
C PRO A 383 10.14 5.21 -14.99
N ASP A 384 11.16 4.72 -15.68
CA ASP A 384 12.30 5.55 -16.05
C ASP A 384 11.74 6.67 -16.95
N SER A 385 12.17 7.91 -16.71
CA SER A 385 11.53 9.19 -17.08
C SER A 385 11.18 9.43 -18.56
N GLU A 386 11.36 8.46 -19.44
CA GLU A 386 11.01 8.53 -20.85
C GLU A 386 9.65 7.87 -21.08
N SER A 387 8.66 8.71 -21.42
CA SER A 387 7.39 8.23 -21.95
C SER A 387 7.63 7.32 -23.15
N VAL A 388 7.14 6.09 -23.10
CA VAL A 388 7.23 5.19 -24.25
C VAL A 388 6.11 5.52 -25.25
N PRO A 389 6.39 5.53 -26.57
CA PRO A 389 5.35 5.64 -27.59
C PRO A 389 4.25 4.60 -27.34
N GLY A 390 2.99 5.03 -27.43
CA GLY A 390 1.83 4.18 -27.11
C GLY A 390 1.77 2.90 -27.95
N GLY A 391 2.32 1.80 -27.46
CA GLY A 391 2.09 0.46 -27.98
C GLY A 391 0.81 -0.13 -27.41
N GLU A 392 0.18 -1.04 -28.16
CA GLU A 392 -1.02 -1.79 -27.72
C GLU A 392 -0.74 -2.82 -26.63
N ALA A 393 0.54 -3.09 -26.31
CA ALA A 393 0.90 -4.07 -25.31
C ALA A 393 0.42 -3.63 -23.91
N PRO A 394 -0.06 -4.57 -23.07
CA PRO A 394 -0.52 -4.29 -21.71
C PRO A 394 0.63 -3.89 -20.76
N ALA A 395 1.86 -3.81 -21.26
CA ALA A 395 3.04 -3.44 -20.49
C ALA A 395 2.82 -2.11 -19.76
N VAL A 396 2.95 -2.12 -18.45
CA VAL A 396 2.74 -0.97 -17.57
C VAL A 396 3.95 -0.03 -17.67
N LEU A 397 5.17 -0.51 -17.42
CA LEU A 397 6.40 0.29 -17.45
C LEU A 397 7.12 0.34 -18.80
N SER A 398 6.73 -0.49 -19.77
CA SER A 398 7.22 -0.53 -21.17
C SER A 398 8.73 -0.76 -21.44
N SER A 399 9.66 -0.37 -20.55
CA SER A 399 11.12 -0.57 -20.72
C SER A 399 11.87 -0.75 -19.40
N GLY A 400 11.32 -0.25 -18.29
CA GLY A 400 11.93 -0.32 -16.96
C GLY A 400 11.41 0.77 -16.03
N GLY A 401 11.89 0.76 -14.79
CA GLY A 401 11.54 1.74 -13.78
C GLY A 401 12.50 1.78 -12.61
N GLY A 402 12.42 2.84 -11.81
CA GLY A 402 13.15 3.01 -10.56
C GLY A 402 12.28 2.71 -9.34
N ILE A 403 12.85 2.03 -8.34
CA ILE A 403 12.26 1.97 -7.00
C ILE A 403 12.57 3.29 -6.31
N VAL A 404 11.53 4.03 -5.92
CA VAL A 404 11.67 5.39 -5.37
C VAL A 404 11.42 5.47 -3.87
N SER A 405 10.70 4.50 -3.32
CA SER A 405 10.41 4.41 -1.90
C SER A 405 9.85 3.02 -1.55
N GLY A 406 9.70 2.76 -0.26
CA GLY A 406 8.98 1.60 0.24
C GLY A 406 8.66 1.71 1.73
N THR A 407 8.12 0.65 2.29
CA THR A 407 7.81 0.50 3.72
C THR A 407 8.37 -0.82 4.25
N GLY A 408 8.37 -1.00 5.58
CA GLY A 408 8.90 -2.21 6.20
C GLY A 408 10.37 -2.43 5.87
N ILE A 409 10.72 -3.61 5.35
CA ILE A 409 12.10 -3.95 4.94
C ILE A 409 12.57 -3.19 3.69
N TYR A 410 11.67 -2.42 3.06
CA TYR A 410 11.90 -1.64 1.86
C TYR A 410 11.96 -0.12 2.10
N ALA A 411 11.88 0.34 3.35
CA ALA A 411 11.86 1.77 3.69
C ALA A 411 13.04 2.56 3.09
N ASP A 412 14.24 1.96 3.13
CA ASP A 412 15.48 2.55 2.63
C ASP A 412 16.02 1.82 1.39
N VAL A 413 15.11 1.39 0.51
CA VAL A 413 15.46 0.72 -0.74
C VAL A 413 15.43 1.68 -1.92
N THR A 414 16.43 1.54 -2.78
CA THR A 414 16.41 2.05 -4.16
C THR A 414 16.87 0.95 -5.11
N GLY A 415 16.41 1.01 -6.35
CA GLY A 415 16.75 -0.01 -7.33
C GLY A 415 16.15 0.28 -8.69
N THR A 416 16.26 -0.70 -9.56
CA THR A 416 15.61 -0.75 -10.86
C THR A 416 14.64 -1.91 -10.92
N VAL A 417 13.60 -1.77 -11.73
CA VAL A 417 12.64 -2.79 -12.09
C VAL A 417 12.64 -2.91 -13.60
N LYS A 418 12.77 -4.12 -14.13
CA LYS A 418 12.54 -4.40 -15.55
C LYS A 418 11.25 -5.17 -15.69
N GLU A 419 10.38 -4.69 -16.56
CA GLU A 419 9.12 -5.35 -16.89
C GLU A 419 9.26 -6.08 -18.23
N ARG A 420 8.82 -7.34 -18.27
CA ARG A 420 8.67 -8.10 -19.52
C ARG A 420 7.27 -8.67 -19.61
N VAL A 421 6.66 -8.56 -20.78
CA VAL A 421 5.36 -9.14 -21.08
C VAL A 421 5.53 -10.29 -22.05
N HIS A 422 4.99 -11.45 -21.70
CA HIS A 422 5.00 -12.65 -22.52
C HIS A 422 3.57 -13.04 -22.88
N ASN A 423 3.30 -13.29 -24.15
CA ASN A 423 2.02 -13.88 -24.56
C ASN A 423 2.02 -15.36 -24.17
N THR A 424 0.92 -15.83 -23.57
CA THR A 424 0.70 -17.24 -23.22
C THR A 424 -0.53 -17.76 -23.96
N SER A 425 -0.80 -19.07 -23.92
CA SER A 425 -1.99 -19.64 -24.57
C SER A 425 -3.30 -19.10 -23.98
N ASP A 426 -3.27 -18.72 -22.70
CA ASP A 426 -4.45 -18.41 -21.89
C ASP A 426 -4.52 -16.92 -21.51
N GLY A 427 -3.62 -16.09 -22.06
CA GLY A 427 -3.54 -14.67 -21.78
C GLY A 427 -2.11 -14.13 -21.90
N TRP A 428 -1.62 -13.49 -20.85
CA TRP A 428 -0.27 -12.92 -20.82
C TRP A 428 0.34 -13.01 -19.42
N ARG A 429 1.67 -13.11 -19.38
CA ARG A 429 2.46 -13.07 -18.15
C ARG A 429 3.25 -11.78 -18.10
N VAL A 430 3.15 -11.04 -16.99
CA VAL A 430 4.09 -9.96 -16.68
C VAL A 430 5.16 -10.50 -15.75
N GLU A 431 6.42 -10.33 -16.10
CA GLU A 431 7.57 -10.58 -15.24
C GLU A 431 8.19 -9.26 -14.79
N LEU A 432 8.42 -9.13 -13.48
CA LEU A 432 9.09 -8.00 -12.86
C LEU A 432 10.44 -8.48 -12.32
N GLU A 433 11.54 -8.02 -12.92
CA GLU A 433 12.90 -8.27 -12.44
C GLU A 433 13.39 -7.06 -11.65
N LEU A 434 13.48 -7.20 -10.33
CA LEU A 434 13.92 -6.14 -9.43
C LEU A 434 15.39 -6.34 -9.08
N THR A 435 16.15 -5.25 -9.13
CA THR A 435 17.51 -5.17 -8.57
C THR A 435 17.57 -3.98 -7.66
N PHE A 436 17.86 -4.18 -6.39
CA PHE A 436 17.78 -3.10 -5.42
C PHE A 436 18.84 -3.18 -4.34
N VAL A 437 19.22 -2.01 -3.83
CA VAL A 437 20.21 -1.78 -2.79
C VAL A 437 19.48 -1.35 -1.53
N ARG A 438 19.91 -1.88 -0.38
CA ARG A 438 19.48 -1.42 0.94
C ARG A 438 20.62 -1.43 1.93
N ASN A 439 20.54 -0.56 2.93
CA ASN A 439 21.38 -0.65 4.11
C ASN A 439 21.04 -1.91 4.93
N ARG A 440 22.05 -2.54 5.54
CA ARG A 440 21.92 -3.79 6.31
C ARG A 440 21.43 -3.58 7.74
#